data_AF-E0S589-F1
#
_entry.id   AF-E0S589-F1
#
_cell.length_a   1.000
_cell.length_b   1.000
_cell.length_c   1.000
_cell.angle_alpha   90.00
_cell.angle_beta   90.00
_cell.angle_gamma   90.00
#
_symmetry.space_group_name_H-M   'P 1'
#
loop_
_entity.id
_entity.type
_entity.pdbx_description
1 polymer ?
#
loop_
_entity_poly.entity_id
_entity_poly.type
_entity_poly.pdbx_seq_one_letter_code
_entity_poly.pdbx_strand_id
1 'polypeptide(L)'
;MEERNKTETSKEEVVNYLVQSGFTKEEIENAIKETGSKDIDALVNFIINSSQNRTHKGVKEAKKEYDNKMSREAVELEKKRKEEIMKEKLYKERLINQIKADMAEKLERERLEDEKLISTDIEKSEDISDCKIKLWFGDGTSSILGFSKDDTIEDLFRKIETKLNKKRFNLFKMNHVTPIERNKKKISEIPGLYPRGVLFIEE
;
A
#
# COMPACT_ATOMS: atom_id res chain seq x y z
N MET A 1 27.59 -72.76 -26.19
CA MET A 1 26.99 -71.76 -27.08
C MET A 1 27.92 -70.56 -27.11
N GLU A 2 28.45 -70.32 -28.29
CA GLU A 2 29.07 -69.08 -28.80
C GLU A 2 30.40 -68.61 -28.23
N GLU A 3 31.47 -69.06 -28.91
CA GLU A 3 32.69 -68.28 -29.15
C GLU A 3 32.35 -66.92 -29.76
N ARG A 4 33.08 -65.86 -29.39
CA ARG A 4 33.33 -64.68 -30.24
C ARG A 4 34.64 -63.98 -29.85
N ASN A 5 35.69 -64.40 -30.56
CA ASN A 5 36.80 -63.64 -31.12
C ASN A 5 37.37 -62.44 -30.32
N LYS A 6 38.52 -62.68 -29.69
CA LYS A 6 39.56 -61.66 -29.51
C LYS A 6 40.13 -61.28 -30.89
N THR A 7 39.55 -60.28 -31.53
CA THR A 7 40.29 -59.51 -32.55
C THR A 7 41.28 -58.63 -31.82
N GLU A 8 42.57 -58.99 -31.89
CA GLU A 8 43.67 -58.05 -31.61
C GLU A 8 43.66 -56.98 -32.70
N THR A 9 42.75 -56.02 -32.58
CA THR A 9 42.72 -54.84 -33.44
C THR A 9 44.04 -54.10 -33.26
N SER A 10 44.76 -53.82 -34.36
CA SER A 10 46.05 -53.13 -34.27
C SER A 10 45.81 -51.76 -33.62
N LYS A 11 46.75 -51.30 -32.80
CA LYS A 11 46.68 -49.99 -32.15
C LYS A 11 46.41 -48.87 -33.16
N GLU A 12 46.90 -49.03 -34.39
CA GLU A 12 46.70 -48.09 -35.51
C GLU A 12 45.27 -48.11 -36.04
N GLU A 13 44.61 -49.27 -36.09
CA GLU A 13 43.22 -49.41 -36.53
C GLU A 13 42.25 -48.77 -35.53
N VAL A 14 42.50 -48.98 -34.24
CA VAL A 14 41.73 -48.36 -33.14
C VAL A 14 41.84 -46.84 -33.18
N VAL A 15 43.06 -46.32 -33.39
CA VAL A 15 43.30 -44.88 -33.51
C VAL A 15 42.59 -44.31 -34.73
N ASN A 16 42.68 -44.98 -35.89
CA ASN A 16 42.01 -44.50 -37.10
C ASN A 16 40.48 -44.48 -36.96
N TYR A 17 39.89 -45.50 -36.32
CA TYR A 17 38.46 -45.55 -36.06
C TYR A 17 37.98 -44.41 -35.15
N LEU A 18 38.71 -44.14 -34.07
CA LEU A 18 38.37 -43.06 -33.14
C LEU A 18 38.56 -41.67 -33.75
N VAL A 19 39.57 -41.49 -34.61
CA VAL A 19 39.76 -40.25 -35.37
C VAL A 19 38.61 -40.03 -36.37
N GLN A 20 38.17 -41.08 -37.07
CA GLN A 20 37.00 -41.02 -37.95
C GLN A 20 35.71 -40.71 -37.18
N SER A 21 35.62 -41.17 -35.93
CA SER A 21 34.49 -40.90 -35.03
C SER A 21 34.50 -39.48 -34.46
N GLY A 22 35.51 -38.66 -34.78
CA GLY A 22 35.59 -37.25 -34.42
C GLY A 22 36.44 -36.93 -33.19
N PHE A 23 37.18 -37.90 -32.63
CA PHE A 23 38.10 -37.65 -31.52
C PHE A 23 39.48 -37.20 -32.02
N THR A 24 40.14 -36.33 -31.26
CA THR A 24 41.50 -35.89 -31.63
C THR A 24 42.53 -36.97 -31.30
N LYS A 25 43.62 -37.03 -32.09
CA LYS A 25 44.72 -37.99 -31.86
C LYS A 25 45.31 -37.84 -30.45
N GLU A 26 45.38 -36.62 -29.92
CA GLU A 26 45.88 -36.36 -28.57
C GLU A 26 44.99 -36.95 -27.48
N GLU A 27 43.66 -36.84 -27.61
CA GLU A 27 42.72 -37.44 -26.67
C GLU A 27 42.80 -38.96 -26.67
N ILE A 28 42.95 -39.56 -27.86
CA ILE A 28 43.07 -41.01 -28.04
C ILE A 28 44.39 -41.51 -27.45
N GLU A 29 45.51 -40.86 -27.74
CA GLU A 29 46.81 -41.24 -27.18
C GLU A 29 46.86 -41.11 -25.67
N ASN A 30 46.24 -40.05 -25.12
CA ASN A 30 46.14 -39.87 -23.69
C ASN A 30 45.26 -40.95 -23.05
N ALA A 31 44.13 -41.29 -23.66
CA ALA A 31 43.26 -42.36 -23.18
C ALA A 31 43.96 -43.74 -23.22
N ILE A 32 44.73 -44.04 -24.26
CA ILE A 32 45.50 -45.29 -24.35
C ILE A 32 46.60 -45.33 -23.27
N LYS A 33 47.29 -44.22 -23.02
CA LYS A 33 48.33 -44.14 -21.99
C LYS A 33 47.77 -44.34 -20.59
N GLU A 34 46.64 -43.69 -20.28
CA GLU A 34 46.04 -43.70 -18.94
C GLU A 34 45.28 -45.00 -18.64
N THR A 35 44.59 -45.57 -19.62
CA THR A 35 43.83 -46.81 -19.41
C THR A 35 44.65 -48.08 -19.67
N GLY A 36 45.74 -47.99 -20.44
CA GLY A 36 46.51 -49.15 -20.91
C GLY A 36 45.73 -50.10 -21.81
N SER A 37 44.49 -49.74 -22.18
CA SER A 37 43.59 -50.58 -22.96
C SER A 37 43.60 -50.18 -24.44
N LYS A 38 43.36 -51.16 -25.31
CA LYS A 38 43.14 -50.96 -26.76
C LYS A 38 41.67 -51.15 -27.15
N ASP A 39 40.80 -51.34 -26.16
CA ASP A 39 39.37 -51.51 -26.39
C ASP A 39 38.70 -50.17 -26.68
N ILE A 40 37.98 -50.09 -27.80
CA ILE A 40 37.33 -48.87 -28.30
C ILE A 40 36.34 -48.34 -27.27
N ASP A 41 35.52 -49.21 -26.68
CA ASP A 41 34.49 -48.79 -25.73
C ASP A 41 35.11 -48.24 -24.44
N ALA A 42 36.20 -48.84 -23.97
CA ALA A 42 36.92 -48.36 -22.80
C ALA A 42 37.57 -46.98 -23.06
N LEU A 43 38.15 -46.79 -24.25
CA LEU A 43 38.78 -45.54 -24.65
C LEU A 43 37.76 -44.42 -24.83
N VAL A 44 36.63 -44.68 -25.48
CA VAL A 44 35.54 -43.70 -25.65
C VAL A 44 34.99 -43.26 -24.30
N ASN A 45 34.69 -44.22 -23.41
CA ASN A 45 34.20 -43.92 -22.07
C ASN A 45 35.20 -43.07 -21.28
N PHE A 46 36.49 -43.35 -21.40
CA PHE A 46 37.51 -42.54 -20.76
C PHE A 46 37.58 -41.12 -21.34
N ILE A 47 37.57 -40.97 -22.67
CA ILE A 47 37.63 -39.65 -23.32
C ILE A 47 36.43 -38.79 -22.91
N ILE A 48 35.21 -39.35 -22.94
CA ILE A 48 33.98 -38.66 -22.52
C ILE A 48 34.02 -38.28 -21.04
N ASN A 49 34.46 -39.19 -20.16
CA ASN A 49 34.56 -38.89 -18.73
C ASN A 49 35.68 -37.87 -18.44
N SER A 50 36.76 -37.88 -19.22
CA SER A 50 37.87 -36.94 -19.08
C SER A 50 37.48 -35.53 -19.54
N SER A 51 36.66 -35.42 -20.59
CA SER A 51 36.13 -34.13 -21.07
C SER A 51 35.12 -33.56 -20.08
N GLN A 52 34.20 -34.38 -19.56
CA GLN A 52 33.30 -33.99 -18.46
C GLN A 52 34.08 -33.58 -17.20
N ASN A 53 35.17 -34.28 -16.86
CA ASN A 53 36.00 -33.93 -15.72
C ASN A 53 36.86 -32.66 -15.92
N ARG A 54 37.23 -32.32 -17.17
CA ARG A 54 37.84 -31.00 -17.47
C ARG A 54 36.83 -29.88 -17.30
N THR A 55 35.57 -30.08 -17.72
CA THR A 55 34.47 -29.15 -17.43
C THR A 55 34.20 -29.05 -15.92
N HIS A 56 34.42 -30.13 -15.16
CA HIS A 56 34.19 -30.13 -13.71
C HIS A 56 35.36 -29.66 -12.83
N LYS A 57 36.63 -29.68 -13.31
CA LYS A 57 37.76 -29.14 -12.54
C LYS A 57 37.73 -27.61 -12.43
N GLY A 58 37.28 -26.89 -13.46
CA GLY A 58 37.03 -25.44 -13.35
C GLY A 58 35.85 -25.09 -12.44
N VAL A 59 34.91 -26.01 -12.23
CA VAL A 59 33.68 -25.76 -11.44
C VAL A 59 33.88 -26.06 -9.95
N LYS A 60 34.81 -26.95 -9.56
CA LYS A 60 34.99 -27.33 -8.13
C LYS A 60 35.83 -26.33 -7.33
N GLU A 61 36.82 -25.67 -7.91
CA GLU A 61 37.53 -24.58 -7.23
C GLU A 61 36.70 -23.29 -7.21
N ALA A 62 36.00 -22.99 -8.31
CA ALA A 62 35.02 -21.90 -8.34
C ALA A 62 33.88 -22.12 -7.33
N LYS A 63 33.37 -23.35 -7.12
CA LYS A 63 32.31 -23.59 -6.12
C LYS A 63 32.75 -23.35 -4.68
N LYS A 64 33.99 -23.64 -4.28
CA LYS A 64 34.43 -23.39 -2.89
C LYS A 64 34.67 -21.90 -2.59
N GLU A 65 35.11 -21.10 -3.57
CA GLU A 65 35.16 -19.65 -3.41
C GLU A 65 33.79 -18.98 -3.58
N TYR A 66 32.94 -19.51 -4.47
CA TYR A 66 31.59 -18.98 -4.70
C TYR A 66 30.65 -19.32 -3.56
N ASP A 67 30.73 -20.48 -2.90
CA ASP A 67 29.90 -20.78 -1.72
C ASP A 67 30.29 -19.91 -0.50
N ASN A 68 31.57 -19.57 -0.32
CA ASN A 68 31.99 -18.65 0.75
C ASN A 68 31.71 -17.16 0.43
N LYS A 69 31.77 -16.74 -0.84
CA LYS A 69 31.36 -15.39 -1.27
C LYS A 69 29.84 -15.23 -1.30
N MET A 70 29.09 -16.22 -1.80
CA MET A 70 27.63 -16.21 -1.82
C MET A 70 27.05 -16.30 -0.40
N SER A 71 27.71 -16.99 0.55
CA SER A 71 27.32 -16.95 1.95
C SER A 71 27.61 -15.59 2.62
N ARG A 72 28.65 -14.86 2.21
CA ARG A 72 28.91 -13.50 2.73
C ARG A 72 28.01 -12.45 2.08
N GLU A 73 27.82 -12.52 0.76
CA GLU A 73 26.92 -11.65 0.01
C GLU A 73 25.46 -11.87 0.42
N ALA A 74 25.01 -13.10 0.65
CA ALA A 74 23.67 -13.39 1.17
C ALA A 74 23.47 -12.82 2.58
N VAL A 75 24.48 -12.93 3.46
CA VAL A 75 24.43 -12.36 4.81
C VAL A 75 24.47 -10.83 4.78
N GLU A 76 25.23 -10.22 3.87
CA GLU A 76 25.25 -8.77 3.66
C GLU A 76 23.93 -8.27 3.06
N LEU A 77 23.33 -9.01 2.13
CA LEU A 77 22.03 -8.70 1.55
C LEU A 77 20.90 -8.81 2.59
N GLU A 78 20.98 -9.80 3.48
CA GLU A 78 20.04 -9.97 4.59
C GLU A 78 20.22 -8.88 5.66
N LYS A 79 21.46 -8.48 5.96
CA LYS A 79 21.74 -7.31 6.82
C LYS A 79 21.20 -6.02 6.22
N LYS A 80 21.43 -5.77 4.92
CA LYS A 80 20.89 -4.59 4.21
C LYS A 80 19.36 -4.59 4.23
N ARG A 81 18.71 -5.73 3.97
CA ARG A 81 17.25 -5.84 4.10
C ARG A 81 16.77 -5.55 5.52
N LYS A 82 17.45 -6.06 6.56
CA LYS A 82 17.10 -5.78 7.96
C LYS A 82 17.29 -4.30 8.31
N GLU A 83 18.35 -3.67 7.80
CA GLU A 83 18.59 -2.23 7.96
C GLU A 83 17.54 -1.37 7.23
N GLU A 84 17.13 -1.74 6.02
CA GLU A 84 16.06 -1.07 5.27
C GLU A 84 14.72 -1.22 5.99
N ILE A 85 14.38 -2.42 6.47
CA ILE A 85 13.16 -2.65 7.26
C ILE A 85 13.19 -1.83 8.57
N MET A 86 14.34 -1.73 9.24
CA MET A 86 14.50 -0.89 10.43
C MET A 86 14.33 0.59 10.11
N LYS A 87 14.94 1.09 9.01
CA LYS A 87 14.79 2.48 8.56
C LYS A 87 13.35 2.79 8.18
N GLU A 88 12.66 1.87 7.51
CA GLU A 88 11.26 2.00 7.13
C GLU A 88 10.35 2.00 8.38
N LYS A 89 10.61 1.14 9.37
CA LYS A 89 9.91 1.16 10.66
C LYS A 89 10.10 2.48 11.40
N LEU A 90 11.34 2.95 11.51
CA LEU A 90 11.68 4.25 12.11
C LEU A 90 11.01 5.42 11.38
N TYR A 91 10.96 5.36 10.04
CA TYR A 91 10.29 6.38 9.24
C TYR A 91 8.77 6.37 9.45
N LYS A 92 8.14 5.18 9.44
CA LYS A 92 6.71 5.02 9.73
C LYS A 92 6.37 5.47 11.14
N GLU A 93 7.20 5.16 12.12
CA GLU A 93 7.01 5.58 13.50
C GLU A 93 7.15 7.09 13.66
N ARG A 94 8.13 7.71 13.01
CA ARG A 94 8.25 9.18 12.93
C ARG A 94 7.03 9.82 12.25
N LEU A 95 6.53 9.23 11.16
CA LEU A 95 5.36 9.72 10.45
C LEU A 95 4.10 9.62 11.32
N ILE A 96 3.91 8.50 12.01
CA ILE A 96 2.81 8.30 12.96
C ILE A 96 2.91 9.32 14.11
N ASN A 97 4.11 9.57 14.64
CA ASN A 97 4.31 10.55 15.69
C ASN A 97 4.08 11.98 15.20
N GLN A 98 4.46 12.31 13.96
CA GLN A 98 4.12 13.59 13.33
C GLN A 98 2.61 13.74 13.12
N ILE A 99 1.92 12.70 12.65
CA ILE A 99 0.46 12.71 12.49
C ILE A 99 -0.23 12.87 13.85
N LYS A 100 0.24 12.16 14.89
CA LYS A 100 -0.30 12.31 16.25
C LYS A 100 -0.05 13.70 16.81
N ALA A 101 1.13 14.29 16.55
CA ALA A 101 1.44 15.65 16.96
C ALA A 101 0.58 16.68 16.22
N ASP A 102 0.40 16.54 14.89
CA ASP A 102 -0.47 17.40 14.09
C ASP A 102 -1.95 17.27 14.50
N MET A 103 -2.39 16.06 14.81
CA MET A 103 -3.74 15.81 15.33
C MET A 103 -3.94 16.39 16.73
N ALA A 104 -2.95 16.30 17.61
CA ALA A 104 -2.99 16.91 18.94
C ALA A 104 -2.97 18.44 18.84
N GLU A 105 -2.14 19.01 17.96
CA GLU A 105 -2.09 20.47 17.72
C GLU A 105 -3.40 20.98 17.12
N LYS A 106 -4.01 20.23 16.18
CA LYS A 106 -5.34 20.56 15.65
C LYS A 106 -6.42 20.47 16.72
N LEU A 107 -6.41 19.45 17.56
CA LEU A 107 -7.37 19.32 18.65
C LEU A 107 -7.20 20.46 19.68
N GLU A 108 -5.97 20.85 19.99
CA GLU A 108 -5.68 21.96 20.90
C GLU A 108 -6.05 23.31 20.26
N ARG A 109 -5.85 23.46 18.95
CA ARG A 109 -6.26 24.65 18.18
C ARG A 109 -7.78 24.73 18.07
N GLU A 110 -8.47 23.62 17.84
CA GLU A 110 -9.94 23.53 17.89
C GLU A 110 -10.46 23.82 19.30
N ARG A 111 -9.78 23.39 20.36
CA ARG A 111 -10.14 23.75 21.75
C ARG A 111 -9.94 25.24 22.04
N LEU A 112 -8.84 25.83 21.56
CA LEU A 112 -8.57 27.26 21.71
C LEU A 112 -9.48 28.12 20.81
N GLU A 113 -9.88 27.61 19.64
CA GLU A 113 -10.89 28.21 18.79
C GLU A 113 -12.29 28.06 19.39
N ASP A 114 -12.62 26.92 20.01
CA ASP A 114 -13.84 26.75 20.80
C ASP A 114 -13.85 27.68 22.02
N GLU A 115 -12.73 27.86 22.74
CA GLU A 115 -12.63 28.83 23.85
C GLU A 115 -12.70 30.28 23.37
N LYS A 116 -12.11 30.61 22.21
CA LYS A 116 -12.26 31.94 21.59
C LYS A 116 -13.66 32.17 21.03
N LEU A 117 -14.32 31.16 20.48
CA LEU A 117 -15.72 31.20 20.03
C LEU A 117 -16.69 31.25 21.22
N ILE A 118 -16.31 30.73 22.39
CA ILE A 118 -17.04 30.93 23.66
C ILE A 118 -16.84 32.37 24.20
N SER A 119 -15.78 33.06 23.78
CA SER A 119 -15.46 34.43 24.22
C SER A 119 -16.02 35.53 23.29
N THR A 120 -16.54 35.17 22.12
CA THR A 120 -17.29 36.07 21.23
C THR A 120 -18.75 35.61 21.13
N ASP A 121 -19.60 36.15 22.01
CA ASP A 121 -21.06 36.26 21.87
C ASP A 121 -21.80 35.09 21.23
N ILE A 122 -21.68 33.91 21.84
CA ILE A 122 -22.82 32.99 21.87
C ILE A 122 -23.16 32.85 23.35
N GLU A 123 -24.14 33.65 23.79
CA GLU A 123 -24.98 33.31 24.93
C GLU A 123 -25.35 31.83 24.79
N LYS A 124 -24.63 30.95 25.50
CA LYS A 124 -25.10 29.62 25.82
C LYS A 124 -26.25 29.84 26.81
N SER A 125 -27.38 30.34 26.32
CA SER A 125 -28.63 30.05 27.00
C SER A 125 -28.77 28.54 26.92
N GLU A 126 -28.85 27.90 28.08
CA GLU A 126 -29.39 26.56 28.22
C GLU A 126 -30.85 26.60 27.72
N ASP A 127 -31.04 26.63 26.40
CA ASP A 127 -32.37 26.56 25.81
C ASP A 127 -32.82 25.10 25.96
N ILE A 128 -33.63 24.87 26.99
CA ILE A 128 -34.51 23.71 27.19
C ILE A 128 -35.60 23.76 26.09
N SER A 129 -35.17 23.75 24.84
CA SER A 129 -36.03 23.88 23.68
C SER A 129 -36.22 22.51 23.04
N ASP A 130 -37.47 22.08 22.92
CA ASP A 130 -37.87 20.79 22.33
C ASP A 130 -37.50 20.66 20.85
N CYS A 131 -37.29 21.79 20.16
CA CYS A 131 -36.96 21.88 18.75
C CYS A 131 -35.69 22.70 18.53
N LYS A 132 -34.76 22.19 17.72
CA LYS A 132 -33.54 22.91 17.32
C LYS A 132 -33.50 23.09 15.82
N ILE A 133 -33.51 24.32 15.35
CA ILE A 133 -33.45 24.66 13.93
C ILE A 133 -32.09 25.27 13.63
N LYS A 134 -31.32 24.63 12.74
CA LYS A 134 -30.07 25.15 12.22
C LYS A 134 -30.36 26.02 11.00
N LEU A 135 -29.85 27.24 11.02
CA LEU A 135 -29.90 28.22 9.94
C LEU A 135 -28.54 28.26 9.26
N TRP A 136 -28.53 28.08 7.94
CA TRP A 136 -27.37 28.27 7.08
C TRP A 136 -27.50 29.59 6.34
N PHE A 137 -26.45 30.39 6.40
CA PHE A 137 -26.35 31.65 5.70
C PHE A 137 -25.53 31.46 4.42
N GLY A 138 -25.77 32.30 3.40
CA GLY A 138 -25.09 32.22 2.10
C GLY A 138 -23.58 32.48 2.17
N ASP A 139 -23.08 33.06 3.26
CA ASP A 139 -21.66 33.28 3.54
C ASP A 139 -20.93 32.03 4.10
N GLY A 140 -21.65 30.90 4.23
CA GLY A 140 -21.13 29.66 4.77
C GLY A 140 -21.13 29.58 6.30
N THR A 141 -21.64 30.61 6.99
CA THR A 141 -21.84 30.56 8.44
C THR A 141 -23.14 29.85 8.80
N SER A 142 -23.28 29.44 10.07
CA SER A 142 -24.52 28.84 10.55
C SER A 142 -24.84 29.22 11.99
N SER A 143 -26.13 29.32 12.32
CA SER A 143 -26.62 29.58 13.68
C SER A 143 -27.67 28.55 14.06
N ILE A 144 -27.77 28.22 15.35
CA ILE A 144 -28.78 27.29 15.86
C ILE A 144 -29.73 28.07 16.74
N LEU A 145 -31.03 27.96 16.47
CA LEU A 145 -32.09 28.57 17.25
C LEU A 145 -32.94 27.49 17.93
N GLY A 146 -33.23 27.70 19.21
CA GLY A 146 -34.14 26.88 20.01
C GLY A 146 -35.59 27.34 19.88
N PHE A 147 -36.52 26.38 19.75
CA PHE A 147 -37.95 26.60 19.71
C PHE A 147 -38.71 25.58 20.55
N SER A 148 -39.88 25.98 21.06
CA SER A 148 -40.86 25.07 21.63
C SER A 148 -41.66 24.36 20.53
N LYS A 149 -42.29 23.24 20.86
CA LYS A 149 -43.21 22.53 19.93
C LYS A 149 -44.41 23.40 19.53
N ASP A 150 -44.84 24.29 20.41
CA ASP A 150 -45.99 25.18 20.20
C ASP A 150 -45.65 26.48 19.49
N ASP A 151 -44.37 26.79 19.28
CA ASP A 151 -43.94 27.98 18.56
C ASP A 151 -44.40 27.90 17.10
N THR A 152 -44.75 29.06 16.52
CA THR A 152 -45.25 29.15 15.15
C THR A 152 -44.15 29.51 14.16
N ILE A 153 -44.43 29.34 12.87
CA ILE A 153 -43.55 29.83 11.80
C ILE A 153 -43.41 31.36 11.87
N GLU A 154 -44.43 32.09 12.30
CA GLU A 154 -44.33 33.53 12.53
C GLU A 154 -43.27 33.86 13.58
N ASP A 155 -43.19 33.07 14.66
CA ASP A 155 -42.19 33.22 15.73
C ASP A 155 -40.78 32.89 15.26
N LEU A 156 -40.65 31.87 14.39
CA LEU A 156 -39.39 31.56 13.68
C LEU A 156 -38.92 32.77 12.87
N PHE A 157 -39.78 33.36 12.05
CA PHE A 157 -39.43 34.56 11.30
C PHE A 157 -39.03 35.73 12.21
N ARG A 158 -39.77 35.99 13.29
CA ARG A 158 -39.44 37.07 14.24
C ARG A 158 -38.08 36.86 14.90
N LYS A 159 -37.78 35.65 15.38
CA LYS A 159 -36.48 35.32 15.99
C LYS A 159 -35.33 35.51 15.00
N ILE A 160 -35.52 35.12 13.74
CA ILE A 160 -34.52 35.31 12.68
C ILE A 160 -34.34 36.80 12.37
N GLU A 161 -35.44 37.57 12.25
CA GLU A 161 -35.41 39.02 12.05
C GLU A 161 -34.61 39.73 13.15
N THR A 162 -34.81 39.33 14.41
CA THR A 162 -34.07 39.87 15.56
C THR A 162 -32.59 39.49 15.51
N LYS A 163 -32.27 38.23 15.18
CA LYS A 163 -30.89 37.73 15.14
C LYS A 163 -30.07 38.36 14.00
N LEU A 164 -30.68 38.51 12.82
CA LEU A 164 -30.04 39.08 11.63
C LEU A 164 -30.07 40.61 11.57
N ASN A 165 -30.90 41.24 12.41
CA ASN A 165 -31.24 42.66 12.31
C ASN A 165 -31.71 43.07 10.88
N LYS A 166 -32.38 42.15 10.18
CA LYS A 166 -32.89 42.29 8.80
C LYS A 166 -34.34 41.86 8.72
N LYS A 167 -35.14 42.60 7.95
CA LYS A 167 -36.59 42.35 7.78
C LYS A 167 -36.97 41.62 6.49
N ARG A 168 -36.02 41.44 5.58
CA ARG A 168 -36.24 40.80 4.28
C ARG A 168 -35.22 39.69 4.12
N PHE A 169 -35.72 38.47 4.04
CA PHE A 169 -34.98 37.26 3.74
C PHE A 169 -35.99 36.19 3.31
N ASN A 170 -35.51 35.23 2.54
CA ASN A 170 -36.27 34.05 2.18
C ASN A 170 -35.71 32.84 2.92
N LEU A 171 -36.61 32.00 3.46
CA LEU A 171 -36.24 30.76 4.14
C LEU A 171 -36.53 29.57 3.24
N PHE A 172 -35.54 28.71 3.03
CA PHE A 172 -35.68 27.49 2.24
C PHE A 172 -35.39 26.26 3.08
N LYS A 173 -36.07 25.16 2.79
CA LYS A 173 -35.66 23.84 3.30
C LYS A 173 -34.60 23.24 2.40
N MET A 174 -33.81 22.33 2.94
CA MET A 174 -32.88 21.53 2.15
C MET A 174 -33.60 20.87 0.98
N ASN A 175 -33.09 21.08 -0.24
CA ASN A 175 -33.64 20.54 -1.50
C ASN A 175 -35.03 21.04 -1.89
N HIS A 176 -35.55 22.12 -1.29
CA HIS A 176 -36.80 22.76 -1.70
C HIS A 176 -36.54 24.12 -2.34
N VAL A 177 -37.09 24.31 -3.53
CA VAL A 177 -37.00 25.58 -4.29
C VAL A 177 -38.05 26.59 -3.83
N THR A 178 -39.10 26.13 -3.14
CA THR A 178 -40.15 27.00 -2.63
C THR A 178 -39.78 27.57 -1.26
N PRO A 179 -39.82 28.90 -1.09
CA PRO A 179 -39.57 29.51 0.21
C PRO A 179 -40.71 29.15 1.18
N ILE A 180 -40.36 29.04 2.46
CA ILE A 180 -41.33 28.90 3.54
C ILE A 180 -42.04 30.23 3.70
N GLU A 181 -43.36 30.21 3.54
CA GLU A 181 -44.18 31.40 3.76
C GLU A 181 -44.42 31.64 5.25
N ARG A 182 -44.43 32.91 5.65
CA ARG A 182 -44.79 33.32 7.00
C ARG A 182 -46.26 33.00 7.26
N ASN A 183 -46.52 32.15 8.25
CA ASN A 183 -47.86 31.72 8.63
C ASN A 183 -47.93 31.40 10.13
N LYS A 184 -49.14 31.11 10.62
CA LYS A 184 -49.41 30.80 12.03
C LYS A 184 -49.40 29.30 12.36
N LYS A 185 -48.93 28.45 11.44
CA LYS A 185 -48.82 27.01 11.72
C LYS A 185 -47.72 26.78 12.75
N LYS A 186 -47.89 25.74 13.56
CA LYS A 186 -46.87 25.34 14.53
C LYS A 186 -45.66 24.77 13.80
N ILE A 187 -44.47 24.99 14.35
CA ILE A 187 -43.22 24.40 13.83
C ILE A 187 -43.32 22.88 13.80
N SER A 188 -43.98 22.28 14.80
CA SER A 188 -44.20 20.83 14.86
C SER A 188 -45.07 20.26 13.73
N GLU A 189 -45.91 21.08 13.11
CA GLU A 189 -46.79 20.66 12.03
C GLU A 189 -46.09 20.65 10.67
N ILE A 190 -44.90 21.27 10.57
CA ILE A 190 -44.17 21.33 9.31
C ILE A 190 -43.19 20.16 9.19
N PRO A 191 -43.32 19.32 8.14
CA PRO A 191 -42.41 18.19 7.94
C PRO A 191 -40.97 18.65 7.79
N GLY A 192 -40.05 17.99 8.51
CA GLY A 192 -38.61 18.25 8.43
C GLY A 192 -38.12 19.46 9.23
N LEU A 193 -38.97 20.07 10.07
CA LEU A 193 -38.59 21.18 10.96
C LEU A 193 -38.48 20.75 12.43
N TYR A 194 -39.30 19.81 12.89
CA TYR A 194 -39.29 19.27 14.25
C TYR A 194 -38.86 17.79 14.27
N PRO A 195 -38.11 17.32 15.30
CA PRO A 195 -37.53 18.08 16.41
C PRO A 195 -36.20 18.77 16.03
N ARG A 196 -35.66 18.45 14.85
CA ARG A 196 -34.46 19.07 14.31
C ARG A 196 -34.70 19.45 12.86
N GLY A 197 -34.52 20.73 12.55
CA GLY A 197 -34.70 21.29 11.22
C GLY A 197 -33.43 21.94 10.71
N VAL A 198 -33.27 21.97 9.39
CA VAL A 198 -32.22 22.73 8.72
C VAL A 198 -32.87 23.64 7.68
N LEU A 199 -32.61 24.93 7.79
CA LEU A 199 -33.08 25.96 6.87
C LEU A 199 -31.92 26.75 6.29
N PHE A 200 -32.12 27.23 5.08
CA PHE A 200 -31.19 28.10 4.36
C PHE A 200 -31.79 29.48 4.23
N ILE A 201 -30.98 30.49 4.47
CA ILE A 201 -31.35 31.90 4.39
C ILE A 201 -30.71 32.49 3.15
N GLU A 202 -31.56 33.04 2.29
CA GLU A 202 -31.16 33.84 1.14
C GLU A 202 -31.65 35.28 1.35
N GLU A 203 -30.76 36.25 1.10
CA GLU A 203 -31.03 37.69 1.29
C GLU A 203 -31.46 38.38 0.00
#